data_AF-A0A8S2JN68-F1
#
_entry.id   AF-A0A8S2JN68-F1
#
_cell.length_a   1.000
_cell.length_b   1.000
_cell.length_c   1.000
_cell.angle_alpha   90.00
_cell.angle_beta   90.00
_cell.angle_gamma   90.00
#
_symmetry.space_group_name_H-M   'P 1'
#
loop_
_entity.id
_entity.type
_entity.pdbx_description
1 polymer ?
#
loop_
_entity_poly.entity_id
_entity_poly.type
_entity_poly.pdbx_seq_one_letter_code
_entity_poly.pdbx_strand_id
1 'polypeptide(L)'
;MPVEKSNFEPLIVIHFSSETPEETKNWMIERLIAKQDEDNGAALLVRYDSDSESHNDILLIGATLDRLLLGAEELRIKKPYKNDTSREFLISDIDNFDKSENLDSFLLKSEKQLIVWEEIQNIRPMQHERTIPGVPTKLIESNHDTILCLLHNLNYIISVFPLHDKEDMKLTERDWFMSKNSFLKSQDIHKVRNYFGEEVAYYFEFLEFYTKALRLPAVLGKSQSLFHLYF
;
A
#
# COMPACT_ATOMS: atom_id res chain seq x y z
N MET A 1 23.85 6.40 11.44
CA MET A 1 23.57 6.08 12.87
C MET A 1 22.93 4.69 12.94
N PRO A 2 23.06 3.91 14.04
CA PRO A 2 22.43 2.59 14.07
C PRO A 2 20.92 2.81 14.21
N VAL A 3 20.20 2.57 13.12
CA VAL A 3 18.74 2.48 13.12
C VAL A 3 18.37 1.42 14.15
N GLU A 4 17.70 1.82 15.23
CA GLU A 4 17.32 0.91 16.31
C GLU A 4 16.61 -0.31 15.73
N LYS A 5 16.96 -1.50 16.25
CA LYS A 5 16.18 -2.74 16.03
C LYS A 5 14.85 -2.62 16.79
N SER A 6 14.04 -1.64 16.44
CA SER A 6 12.67 -1.51 16.90
C SER A 6 11.88 -2.67 16.27
N ASN A 7 11.21 -3.44 17.13
CA ASN A 7 10.42 -4.58 16.72
C ASN A 7 9.04 -4.07 16.27
N PHE A 8 8.92 -3.65 15.02
CA PHE A 8 7.65 -3.22 14.42
C PHE A 8 7.26 -4.11 13.23
N GLU A 9 5.98 -4.14 12.88
CA GLU A 9 5.47 -4.83 11.70
C GLU A 9 5.89 -4.05 10.44
N PRO A 10 6.77 -4.61 9.58
CA PRO A 10 7.16 -3.93 8.35
C PRO A 10 6.01 -4.00 7.33
N LEU A 11 5.66 -2.85 6.77
CA LEU A 11 4.55 -2.67 5.84
C LEU A 11 5.01 -2.46 4.39
N ILE A 12 6.08 -1.69 4.20
CA ILE A 12 6.65 -1.34 2.89
C ILE A 12 8.15 -1.62 2.89
N VAL A 13 8.67 -2.00 1.72
CA VAL A 13 10.11 -2.16 1.47
C VAL A 13 10.56 -1.16 0.42
N ILE A 14 11.72 -0.53 0.66
CA ILE A 14 12.47 0.24 -0.34
C ILE A 14 13.78 -0.48 -0.64
N HIS A 15 14.03 -0.75 -1.92
CA HIS A 15 15.28 -1.34 -2.40
C HIS A 15 16.17 -0.26 -3.00
N PHE A 16 17.40 -0.14 -2.49
CA PHE A 16 18.41 0.74 -3.07
C PHE A 16 19.26 0.02 -4.10
N SER A 17 19.73 0.78 -5.07
CA SER A 17 20.81 0.35 -5.97
C SER A 17 22.13 0.26 -5.21
N SER A 18 22.97 -0.70 -5.60
CA SER A 18 24.32 -0.88 -5.06
C SER A 18 25.22 0.34 -5.29
N GLU A 19 24.90 1.18 -6.29
CA GLU A 19 25.63 2.41 -6.61
C GLU A 19 25.23 3.61 -5.74
N THR A 20 24.23 3.45 -4.87
CA THR A 20 23.71 4.57 -4.07
C THR A 20 24.68 4.96 -2.95
N PRO A 21 25.08 6.25 -2.84
CA PRO A 21 25.94 6.72 -1.77
C PRO A 21 25.34 6.51 -0.38
N GLU A 22 26.17 6.17 0.61
CA GLU A 22 25.72 6.01 2.00
C GLU A 22 25.16 7.31 2.59
N GLU A 23 25.70 8.46 2.20
CA GLU A 23 25.18 9.78 2.60
C GLU A 23 23.73 9.97 2.15
N THR A 24 23.41 9.59 0.91
CA THR A 24 22.05 9.67 0.36
C THR A 24 21.09 8.73 1.09
N LYS A 25 21.54 7.52 1.43
CA LYS A 25 20.74 6.55 2.20
C LYS A 25 20.42 7.09 3.59
N ASN A 26 21.43 7.55 4.32
CA ASN A 26 21.25 8.11 5.66
C ASN A 26 20.34 9.34 5.65
N TRP A 27 20.52 10.24 4.68
CA TRP A 27 19.66 11.42 4.52
C TRP A 27 18.19 11.03 4.26
N MET A 28 17.93 10.02 3.43
CA MET A 28 16.57 9.52 3.21
C MET A 28 15.99 8.90 4.50
N ILE A 29 16.77 8.13 5.25
CA ILE A 29 16.35 7.55 6.53
C ILE A 29 16.00 8.64 7.55
N GLU A 30 16.83 9.68 7.65
CA GLU A 30 16.59 10.83 8.53
C GLU A 30 15.27 11.52 8.16
N ARG A 31 15.00 11.72 6.86
CA ARG A 31 13.74 12.31 6.37
C ARG A 31 12.51 11.44 6.66
N LEU A 32 12.64 10.12 6.55
CA LEU A 32 11.55 9.19 6.86
C LEU A 32 11.21 9.19 8.36
N ILE A 33 12.21 9.29 9.23
CA ILE A 33 12.06 9.25 10.69
C ILE A 33 11.64 10.62 11.25
N ALA A 34 12.12 11.71 10.66
CA ALA A 34 11.88 13.06 11.14
C ALA A 34 10.37 13.38 11.20
N LYS A 35 9.99 14.25 12.14
CA LYS A 35 8.60 14.68 12.30
C LYS A 35 8.20 15.65 11.19
N GLN A 36 6.90 15.68 10.91
CA GLN A 36 6.31 16.62 9.94
C GLN A 36 6.62 18.09 10.31
N ASP A 37 6.54 18.46 11.59
CA ASP A 37 6.68 19.84 12.06
C ASP A 37 8.11 20.42 11.97
N GLU A 38 9.13 19.58 12.11
CA GLU A 38 10.53 20.04 12.21
C GLU A 38 11.21 20.04 10.84
N ASP A 39 10.94 19.02 10.04
CA ASP A 39 11.77 18.69 8.88
C ASP A 39 10.96 18.27 7.64
N ASN A 40 9.65 18.51 7.64
CA ASN A 40 8.74 17.99 6.61
C ASN A 40 8.92 16.46 6.42
N GLY A 41 9.24 15.77 7.52
CA GLY A 41 9.46 14.33 7.56
C GLY A 41 8.16 13.55 7.73
N ALA A 42 8.23 12.23 7.64
CA ALA A 42 7.04 11.37 7.63
C ALA A 42 6.67 10.75 8.99
N ALA A 43 7.52 10.90 10.01
CA ALA A 43 7.40 10.27 11.33
C ALA A 43 7.15 8.75 11.25
N LEU A 44 7.85 8.08 10.33
CA LEU A 44 7.75 6.64 10.10
C LEU A 44 8.84 5.87 10.86
N LEU A 45 8.56 4.59 11.10
CA LEU A 45 9.54 3.65 11.65
C LEU A 45 10.32 3.05 10.50
N VAL A 46 11.65 3.12 10.59
CA VAL A 46 12.55 2.60 9.56
C VAL A 46 13.46 1.58 10.21
N ARG A 47 13.73 0.48 9.49
CA ARG A 47 14.74 -0.51 9.82
C ARG A 47 15.59 -0.78 8.59
N TYR A 48 16.89 -0.61 8.73
CA TYR A 48 17.83 -0.95 7.67
C TYR A 48 18.24 -2.42 7.80
N ASP A 49 18.16 -3.14 6.69
CA ASP A 49 18.58 -4.53 6.56
C ASP A 49 19.45 -4.68 5.31
N SER A 50 20.60 -5.31 5.47
CA SER A 50 21.53 -5.57 4.37
C SER A 50 21.40 -7.04 4.00
N ASP A 51 20.86 -7.31 2.81
CA ASP A 51 20.76 -8.68 2.34
C ASP A 51 22.17 -9.22 2.03
N SER A 52 22.59 -10.21 2.82
CA SER A 52 23.93 -10.80 2.75
C SER A 52 24.17 -11.58 1.45
N GLU A 53 23.11 -11.98 0.75
CA GLU A 53 23.22 -12.77 -0.49
C GLU A 53 23.18 -11.91 -1.76
N SER A 54 22.48 -10.76 -1.75
CA SER A 54 22.28 -9.95 -2.95
C SER A 54 23.06 -8.63 -2.97
N HIS A 55 23.79 -8.28 -1.91
CA HIS A 55 24.48 -6.98 -1.74
C HIS A 55 23.56 -5.77 -1.96
N ASN A 56 22.25 -5.97 -1.83
CA ASN A 56 21.27 -4.92 -1.96
C ASN A 56 20.87 -4.42 -0.58
N ASP A 57 20.84 -3.11 -0.47
CA ASP A 57 20.43 -2.42 0.75
C ASP A 57 18.92 -2.28 0.76
N ILE A 58 18.30 -2.77 1.83
CA ILE A 58 16.86 -2.82 1.98
C ILE A 58 16.46 -1.96 3.18
N LEU A 59 15.50 -1.08 2.97
CA LEU A 59 14.81 -0.37 4.05
C LEU A 59 13.42 -0.96 4.26
N LEU A 60 13.16 -1.40 5.47
CA LEU A 60 11.87 -1.87 5.93
C LEU A 60 11.19 -0.73 6.68
N ILE A 61 9.98 -0.39 6.26
CA ILE A 61 9.25 0.77 6.75
C ILE A 61 7.94 0.33 7.38
N GLY A 62 7.63 0.92 8.53
CA GLY A 62 6.37 0.77 9.23
C GLY A 62 5.99 2.09 9.89
N ALA A 63 5.00 2.04 10.77
CA ALA A 63 4.51 3.21 11.47
C ALA A 63 3.97 2.82 12.85
N THR A 64 3.92 3.78 13.76
CA THR A 64 3.22 3.61 15.03
C THR A 64 1.70 3.65 14.80
N LEU A 65 0.94 3.08 15.73
CA LEU A 65 -0.52 3.13 15.66
C LEU A 65 -1.04 4.58 15.58
N ASP A 66 -0.50 5.48 16.41
CA ASP A 66 -0.88 6.89 16.41
C ASP A 66 -0.65 7.54 15.03
N ARG A 67 0.50 7.28 14.38
CA ARG A 67 0.79 7.81 13.04
C ARG A 67 -0.18 7.25 12.00
N LEU A 68 -0.53 5.97 12.10
CA LEU A 68 -1.49 5.34 11.20
C LEU A 68 -2.90 5.91 11.37
N LEU A 69 -3.34 6.16 12.60
CA LEU A 69 -4.65 6.78 12.85
C LEU A 69 -4.70 8.23 12.34
N LEU A 70 -3.62 9.01 12.55
CA LEU A 70 -3.47 10.35 11.97
C LEU A 70 -3.54 10.29 10.44
N GLY A 71 -2.79 9.40 9.82
CA GLY A 71 -2.80 9.23 8.36
C GLY A 71 -4.16 8.77 7.82
N ALA A 72 -4.88 7.93 8.58
CA ALA A 72 -6.24 7.51 8.21
C ALA A 72 -7.24 8.69 8.23
N GLU A 73 -7.09 9.63 9.16
CA GLU A 73 -7.90 10.86 9.24
C GLU A 73 -7.52 11.83 8.13
N GLU A 74 -6.21 12.02 7.86
CA GLU A 74 -5.68 12.84 6.76
C GLU A 74 -6.21 12.37 5.40
N LEU A 75 -6.20 11.04 5.17
CA LEU A 75 -6.74 10.41 3.96
C LEU A 75 -8.27 10.27 3.96
N ARG A 76 -8.94 10.64 5.05
CA ARG A 76 -10.40 10.55 5.22
C ARG A 76 -10.96 9.17 4.88
N ILE A 77 -10.28 8.12 5.32
CA ILE A 77 -10.68 6.73 5.04
C ILE A 77 -12.10 6.50 5.54
N LYS A 78 -12.97 5.97 4.68
CA LYS A 78 -14.37 5.70 5.06
C LYS A 78 -14.48 4.39 5.83
N LYS A 79 -15.14 4.45 6.98
CA LYS A 79 -15.33 3.32 7.89
C LYS A 79 -16.79 3.17 8.31
N PRO A 80 -17.26 1.94 8.55
CA PRO A 80 -18.60 1.69 9.04
C PRO A 80 -18.75 2.11 10.51
N TYR A 81 -19.90 2.71 10.85
CA TYR A 81 -20.35 3.00 12.20
C TYR A 81 -21.09 1.80 12.78
N LYS A 82 -21.22 1.78 14.11
CA LYS A 82 -22.05 0.81 14.85
C LYS A 82 -23.53 0.81 14.43
N ASN A 83 -23.99 1.88 13.79
CA ASN A 83 -25.35 2.02 13.26
C ASN A 83 -25.48 1.66 11.76
N ASP A 84 -24.48 0.99 11.18
CA ASP A 84 -24.43 0.55 9.79
C ASP A 84 -24.36 1.70 8.74
N THR A 85 -24.05 2.92 9.19
CA THR A 85 -23.72 4.04 8.28
C THR A 85 -22.23 4.10 8.01
N SER A 86 -21.81 4.53 6.81
CA SER A 86 -20.38 4.74 6.50
C SER A 86 -20.05 6.23 6.60
N ARG A 87 -18.98 6.59 7.32
CA ARG A 87 -18.48 7.97 7.35
C ARG A 87 -16.96 8.02 7.28
N GLU A 88 -16.44 9.21 6.97
CA GLU A 88 -15.01 9.51 6.99
C GLU A 88 -14.48 9.35 8.42
N PHE A 89 -13.34 8.70 8.55
CA PHE A 89 -12.71 8.45 9.82
C PHE A 89 -12.25 9.76 10.47
N LEU A 90 -12.59 9.92 11.75
CA LEU A 90 -12.12 11.00 12.59
C LEU A 90 -11.65 10.39 13.91
N ILE A 91 -10.46 10.77 14.37
CA ILE A 91 -9.87 10.27 15.62
C ILE A 91 -10.74 10.66 16.80
N SER A 92 -11.30 11.87 16.77
CA SER A 92 -12.21 12.38 17.79
C SER A 92 -13.51 11.59 17.94
N ASP A 93 -13.91 10.83 16.91
CA ASP A 93 -15.17 10.08 16.85
C ASP A 93 -14.95 8.55 16.84
N ILE A 94 -13.76 8.09 17.21
CA ILE A 94 -13.32 6.69 17.05
C ILE A 94 -14.26 5.68 17.73
N ASP A 95 -14.83 6.03 18.88
CA ASP A 95 -15.70 5.14 19.67
C ASP A 95 -17.01 4.76 18.96
N ASN A 96 -17.44 5.56 17.98
CA ASN A 96 -18.69 5.34 17.24
C ASN A 96 -18.52 4.42 16.02
N PHE A 97 -17.28 4.18 15.60
CA PHE A 97 -16.97 3.25 14.52
C PHE A 97 -17.11 1.79 14.96
N ASP A 98 -17.47 0.93 14.00
CA ASP A 98 -17.46 -0.51 14.20
C ASP A 98 -16.02 -1.01 14.42
N LYS A 99 -15.86 -2.05 15.24
CA LYS A 99 -14.56 -2.65 15.64
C LYS A 99 -13.58 -1.69 16.34
N SER A 100 -14.07 -0.59 16.92
CA SER A 100 -13.25 0.35 17.69
C SER A 100 -12.66 -0.24 18.98
N GLU A 101 -13.13 -1.41 19.42
CA GLU A 101 -12.62 -2.11 20.60
C GLU A 101 -11.15 -2.58 20.46
N ASN A 102 -10.71 -2.88 19.23
CA ASN A 102 -9.35 -3.31 18.95
C ASN A 102 -8.73 -2.48 17.82
N LEU A 103 -8.04 -1.42 18.23
CA LEU A 103 -7.40 -0.45 17.33
C LEU A 103 -6.31 -1.06 16.44
N ASP A 104 -5.62 -2.11 16.90
CA ASP A 104 -4.58 -2.77 16.10
C ASP A 104 -5.17 -3.43 14.84
N SER A 105 -6.40 -3.95 14.96
CA SER A 105 -7.17 -4.58 13.89
C SER A 105 -8.18 -3.65 13.20
N PHE A 106 -8.31 -2.41 13.69
CA PHE A 106 -9.26 -1.44 13.16
C PHE A 106 -8.92 -1.03 11.72
N LEU A 107 -7.62 -0.80 11.47
CA LEU A 107 -7.08 -0.56 10.14
C LEU A 107 -6.70 -1.88 9.48
N LEU A 108 -7.15 -2.07 8.26
CA LEU A 108 -6.78 -3.17 7.38
C LEU A 108 -5.32 -3.04 6.98
N LYS A 109 -4.66 -4.15 6.67
CA LYS A 109 -3.27 -4.13 6.22
C LYS A 109 -3.07 -3.28 4.95
N SER A 110 -4.01 -3.39 4.00
CA SER A 110 -4.01 -2.57 2.78
C SER A 110 -4.14 -1.07 3.08
N GLU A 111 -4.97 -0.68 4.05
CA GLU A 111 -5.09 0.71 4.49
C GLU A 111 -3.82 1.20 5.19
N LYS A 112 -3.23 0.39 6.07
CA LYS A 112 -1.95 0.71 6.72
C LYS A 112 -0.86 0.93 5.68
N GLN A 113 -0.79 0.07 4.66
CA GLN A 113 0.16 0.21 3.56
C GLN A 113 -0.13 1.45 2.71
N LEU A 114 -1.39 1.74 2.41
CA LEU A 114 -1.79 2.95 1.69
C LEU A 114 -1.35 4.22 2.43
N ILE A 115 -1.60 4.28 3.74
CA ILE A 115 -1.19 5.41 4.59
C ILE A 115 0.32 5.61 4.53
N VAL A 116 1.10 4.55 4.79
CA VAL A 116 2.57 4.65 4.77
C VAL A 116 3.09 5.01 3.38
N TRP A 117 2.45 4.50 2.32
CA TRP A 117 2.82 4.84 0.94
C TRP A 117 2.61 6.31 0.63
N GLU A 118 1.44 6.87 0.98
CA GLU A 118 1.14 8.29 0.79
C GLU A 118 2.13 9.18 1.55
N GLU A 119 2.48 8.80 2.78
CA GLU A 119 3.49 9.52 3.55
C GLU A 119 4.87 9.52 2.90
N ILE A 120 5.32 8.38 2.39
CA ILE A 120 6.59 8.29 1.65
C ILE A 120 6.55 9.13 0.38
N GLN A 121 5.43 9.13 -0.33
CA GLN A 121 5.25 9.90 -1.56
C GLN A 121 5.23 11.41 -1.30
N ASN A 122 4.71 11.84 -0.15
CA ASN A 122 4.57 13.27 0.17
C ASN A 122 5.84 13.92 0.72
N ILE A 123 6.91 13.16 0.98
CA ILE A 123 8.17 13.75 1.44
C ILE A 123 8.78 14.61 0.34
N ARG A 124 8.93 15.89 0.64
CA ARG A 124 9.47 16.90 -0.28
C ARG A 124 10.80 17.45 0.25
N PRO A 125 11.74 17.80 -0.65
CA PRO A 125 12.94 18.53 -0.25
C PRO A 125 12.61 19.86 0.40
N MET A 126 13.42 20.30 1.36
CA MET A 126 13.23 21.60 1.99
C MET A 126 13.67 22.73 1.05
N GLN A 127 13.07 23.92 1.20
CA GLN A 127 13.36 25.07 0.33
C GLN A 127 14.83 25.53 0.30
N HIS A 128 15.60 25.21 1.35
CA HIS A 128 17.01 25.56 1.45
C HIS A 128 17.94 24.44 0.95
N GLU A 129 17.43 23.22 0.75
CA GLU A 129 18.18 22.12 0.18
C GLU A 129 18.23 22.27 -1.34
N ARG A 130 19.42 22.48 -1.88
CA ARG A 130 19.64 22.63 -3.33
C ARG A 130 20.27 21.39 -3.97
N THR A 131 20.78 20.48 -3.15
CA THR A 131 21.50 19.29 -3.58
C THR A 131 21.18 18.15 -2.62
N ILE A 132 21.07 16.94 -3.15
CA ILE A 132 20.96 15.71 -2.37
C ILE A 132 22.37 15.33 -1.87
N PRO A 133 22.57 15.05 -0.57
CA PRO A 133 23.87 14.61 -0.07
C PRO A 133 24.42 13.39 -0.84
N GLY A 134 25.72 13.38 -1.13
CA GLY A 134 26.37 12.34 -1.94
C GLY A 134 26.20 12.44 -3.46
N VAL A 135 25.39 13.36 -3.98
CA VAL A 135 25.14 13.51 -5.43
C VAL A 135 25.87 14.74 -5.98
N PRO A 136 26.74 14.60 -7.00
CA PRO A 136 27.55 15.70 -7.50
C PRO A 136 26.76 16.74 -8.32
N THR A 137 25.57 16.38 -8.81
CA THR A 137 24.69 17.24 -9.61
C THR A 137 23.61 17.92 -8.76
N LYS A 138 23.43 19.22 -8.99
CA LYS A 138 22.37 20.03 -8.39
C LYS A 138 21.03 19.61 -9.00
N LEU A 139 20.26 18.77 -8.31
CA LEU A 139 19.07 18.13 -8.87
C LEU A 139 17.73 18.77 -8.47
N ILE A 140 17.72 19.58 -7.39
CA ILE A 140 16.47 20.17 -6.88
C ILE A 140 16.19 21.44 -7.68
N GLU A 141 15.71 21.25 -8.90
CA GLU A 141 15.33 22.34 -9.81
C GLU A 141 13.90 22.83 -9.54
N SER A 142 13.05 21.99 -8.93
CA SER A 142 11.65 22.30 -8.66
C SER A 142 11.22 21.85 -7.24
N ASN A 143 10.44 22.69 -6.55
CA ASN A 143 9.84 22.34 -5.25
C ASN A 143 8.65 21.36 -5.37
N HIS A 144 8.33 20.91 -6.59
CA HIS A 144 7.19 20.03 -6.86
C HIS A 144 7.58 18.55 -6.84
N ASP A 145 8.85 18.23 -7.06
CA ASP A 145 9.32 16.84 -7.11
C ASP A 145 9.49 16.28 -5.69
N THR A 146 9.05 15.05 -5.49
CA THR A 146 9.15 14.34 -4.22
C THR A 146 10.53 13.67 -4.11
N ILE A 147 11.02 13.47 -2.89
CA ILE A 147 12.35 12.86 -2.67
C ILE A 147 12.42 11.48 -3.34
N LEU A 148 11.34 10.70 -3.22
CA LEU A 148 11.24 9.38 -3.85
C LEU A 148 11.42 9.46 -5.37
N CYS A 149 10.72 10.38 -6.05
CA CYS A 149 10.80 10.54 -7.49
C CYS A 149 12.21 10.97 -7.95
N LEU A 150 12.85 11.88 -7.20
CA LEU A 150 14.21 12.32 -7.51
C LEU A 150 15.21 11.15 -7.42
N LEU A 151 15.13 10.34 -6.37
CA LEU A 151 16.02 9.19 -6.18
C LEU A 151 15.73 8.06 -7.17
N HIS A 152 14.47 7.87 -7.56
CA HIS A 152 14.10 6.92 -8.61
C HIS A 152 14.63 7.36 -9.98
N ASN A 153 14.50 8.64 -10.34
CA ASN A 153 15.01 9.17 -11.61
C ASN A 153 16.55 9.11 -11.70
N LEU A 154 17.23 9.11 -10.56
CA LEU A 154 18.68 8.90 -10.45
C LEU A 154 19.11 7.42 -10.44
N ASN A 155 18.17 6.48 -10.54
CA ASN A 155 18.40 5.03 -10.40
C ASN A 155 19.01 4.62 -9.05
N TYR A 156 18.82 5.41 -7.99
CA TYR A 156 19.25 5.06 -6.63
C TYR A 156 18.23 4.19 -5.91
N ILE A 157 16.96 4.29 -6.26
CA ILE A 157 15.91 3.38 -5.79
C ILE A 157 15.56 2.44 -6.93
N ILE A 158 15.70 1.13 -6.71
CA ILE A 158 15.33 0.09 -7.68
C ILE A 158 13.82 -0.12 -7.66
N SER A 159 13.24 -0.27 -6.46
CA SER A 159 11.82 -0.55 -6.30
C SER A 159 11.33 -0.19 -4.91
N VAL A 160 10.03 0.11 -4.84
CA VAL A 160 9.29 0.27 -3.58
C VAL A 160 8.04 -0.57 -3.69
N PHE A 161 7.78 -1.43 -2.71
CA PHE A 161 6.61 -2.30 -2.74
C PHE A 161 6.11 -2.66 -1.34
N PRO A 162 4.79 -2.89 -1.17
CA PRO A 162 4.22 -3.35 0.08
C PRO A 162 4.61 -4.81 0.38
N LEU A 163 4.78 -5.14 1.66
CA LEU A 163 5.03 -6.51 2.10
C LEU A 163 3.75 -7.32 2.14
N HIS A 164 3.79 -8.48 1.48
CA HIS A 164 2.69 -9.44 1.51
C HIS A 164 2.69 -10.27 2.79
N ASP A 165 1.50 -10.55 3.30
CA ASP A 165 1.30 -11.54 4.33
C ASP A 165 1.10 -12.92 3.69
N LYS A 166 2.07 -13.82 3.90
CA LYS A 166 2.04 -15.16 3.28
C LYS A 166 0.89 -16.02 3.83
N GLU A 167 0.42 -15.75 5.04
CA GLU A 167 -0.65 -16.54 5.66
C GLU A 167 -2.01 -16.13 5.09
N ASP A 168 -2.31 -14.84 5.07
CA ASP A 168 -3.55 -14.31 4.48
C ASP A 168 -3.64 -14.60 2.99
N MET A 169 -2.51 -14.54 2.27
CA MET A 169 -2.45 -14.88 0.85
C MET A 169 -2.82 -16.35 0.62
N LYS A 170 -2.27 -17.29 1.42
CA LYS A 170 -2.59 -18.73 1.30
C LYS A 170 -4.04 -19.04 1.66
N LEU A 171 -4.59 -18.36 2.67
CA LEU A 171 -6.00 -18.52 3.04
C LEU A 171 -6.91 -18.04 1.92
N THR A 172 -6.63 -16.87 1.36
CA THR A 172 -7.37 -16.30 0.23
C THR A 172 -7.26 -17.18 -1.01
N GLU A 173 -6.05 -17.68 -1.32
CA GLU A 173 -5.81 -18.59 -2.43
C GLU A 173 -6.61 -19.89 -2.27
N ARG A 174 -6.52 -20.53 -1.10
CA ARG A 174 -7.24 -21.79 -0.85
C ARG A 174 -8.75 -21.60 -0.96
N ASP A 175 -9.30 -20.56 -0.37
CA ASP A 175 -10.73 -20.25 -0.44
C ASP A 175 -11.16 -19.96 -1.89
N TRP A 176 -10.33 -19.24 -2.65
CA TRP A 176 -10.57 -18.93 -4.06
C TRP A 176 -10.56 -20.18 -4.95
N PHE A 177 -9.53 -21.03 -4.81
CA PHE A 177 -9.41 -22.27 -5.59
C PHE A 177 -10.45 -23.31 -5.21
N MET A 178 -10.78 -23.48 -3.92
CA MET A 178 -11.84 -24.39 -3.46
C MET A 178 -13.24 -23.90 -3.89
N SER A 179 -13.42 -22.59 -4.05
CA SER A 179 -14.66 -22.01 -4.58
C SER A 179 -14.85 -22.22 -6.09
N LYS A 180 -13.83 -22.68 -6.84
CA LYS A 180 -13.94 -22.98 -8.28
C LYS A 180 -14.99 -24.05 -8.62
N ASN A 181 -15.42 -24.86 -7.66
CA ASN A 181 -16.52 -25.80 -7.87
C ASN A 181 -17.90 -25.12 -7.93
N SER A 182 -17.98 -23.79 -7.80
CA SER A 182 -19.24 -23.07 -7.84
C SER A 182 -19.16 -21.85 -8.74
N PHE A 183 -19.48 -22.05 -10.03
CA PHE A 183 -19.98 -21.00 -10.92
C PHE A 183 -21.22 -20.25 -10.37
N LEU A 184 -21.72 -20.67 -9.19
CA LEU A 184 -22.90 -20.18 -8.48
C LEU A 184 -22.57 -19.43 -7.19
N LYS A 185 -21.33 -19.47 -6.66
CA LYS A 185 -20.99 -18.82 -5.39
C LYS A 185 -20.28 -17.50 -5.68
N SER A 186 -20.86 -16.42 -5.14
CA SER A 186 -20.24 -15.09 -5.15
C SER A 186 -18.86 -15.20 -4.51
N GLN A 187 -17.85 -14.60 -5.13
CA GLN A 187 -16.55 -14.49 -4.48
C GLN A 187 -16.71 -13.68 -3.19
N ASP A 188 -15.94 -14.01 -2.16
CA ASP A 188 -15.90 -13.20 -0.93
C ASP A 188 -15.06 -11.95 -1.22
N ILE A 189 -15.68 -11.02 -1.93
CA ILE A 189 -15.06 -9.79 -2.41
C ILE A 189 -14.53 -8.93 -1.25
N HIS A 190 -15.10 -9.07 -0.06
CA HIS A 190 -14.64 -8.39 1.13
C HIS A 190 -13.25 -8.86 1.56
N LYS A 191 -12.90 -10.15 1.40
CA LYS A 191 -11.53 -10.62 1.66
C LYS A 191 -10.52 -10.05 0.68
N VAL A 192 -10.88 -10.02 -0.60
CA VAL A 192 -10.04 -9.42 -1.65
C VAL A 192 -9.83 -7.94 -1.37
N ARG A 193 -10.89 -7.21 -1.02
CA ARG A 193 -10.82 -5.79 -0.61
C ARG A 193 -9.92 -5.59 0.60
N ASN A 194 -10.07 -6.42 1.63
CA ASN A 194 -9.33 -6.27 2.86
C ASN A 194 -7.82 -6.51 2.67
N TYR A 195 -7.43 -7.40 1.76
CA TYR A 195 -6.03 -7.74 1.50
C TYR A 195 -5.39 -6.88 0.40
N PHE A 196 -6.03 -6.76 -0.77
CA PHE A 196 -5.47 -6.06 -1.94
C PHE A 196 -5.92 -4.60 -2.08
N GLY A 197 -6.87 -4.16 -1.25
CA GLY A 197 -7.47 -2.82 -1.35
C GLY A 197 -8.70 -2.78 -2.27
N GLU A 198 -9.30 -1.60 -2.34
CA GLU A 198 -10.60 -1.39 -3.00
C GLU A 198 -10.52 -1.49 -4.52
N GLU A 199 -9.47 -0.95 -5.14
CA GLU A 199 -9.32 -0.93 -6.60
C GLU A 199 -9.28 -2.35 -7.20
N VAL A 200 -8.46 -3.21 -6.59
CA VAL A 200 -8.35 -4.62 -7.00
C VAL A 200 -9.65 -5.37 -6.75
N ALA A 201 -10.33 -5.10 -5.63
CA ALA A 201 -11.64 -5.67 -5.37
C ALA A 201 -12.67 -5.26 -6.42
N TYR A 202 -12.77 -3.96 -6.75
CA TYR A 202 -13.67 -3.49 -7.79
C TYR A 202 -13.42 -4.16 -9.14
N TYR A 203 -12.16 -4.38 -9.51
CA TYR A 203 -11.81 -5.12 -10.72
C TYR A 203 -12.41 -6.54 -10.71
N PHE A 204 -12.23 -7.29 -9.62
CA PHE A 204 -12.75 -8.65 -9.51
C PHE A 204 -14.28 -8.69 -9.43
N GLU A 205 -14.90 -7.74 -8.74
CA GLU A 205 -16.37 -7.59 -8.70
C GLU A 205 -16.94 -7.33 -10.09
N PHE A 206 -16.32 -6.41 -10.83
CA PHE A 206 -16.69 -6.12 -12.21
C PHE A 206 -16.48 -7.34 -13.11
N LEU A 207 -15.39 -8.07 -12.95
CA LEU A 207 -15.12 -9.29 -13.70
C LEU A 207 -16.19 -10.37 -13.44
N GLU A 208 -16.60 -10.54 -12.18
CA GLU A 208 -17.68 -11.46 -11.81
C GLU A 208 -19.01 -11.03 -12.45
N PHE A 209 -19.35 -9.74 -12.34
CA PHE A 209 -20.53 -9.16 -12.98
C PHE A 209 -20.52 -9.39 -14.50
N TYR A 210 -19.43 -9.06 -15.18
CA TYR A 210 -19.29 -9.19 -16.62
C TYR A 210 -19.40 -10.65 -17.08
N THR A 211 -18.77 -11.57 -16.34
CA THR A 211 -18.86 -13.01 -16.62
C THR A 211 -20.30 -13.53 -16.48
N LYS A 212 -21.07 -13.04 -15.50
CA LYS A 212 -22.50 -13.36 -15.36
C LYS A 212 -23.32 -12.75 -16.51
N ALA A 213 -23.05 -11.51 -16.88
CA ALA A 213 -23.72 -10.81 -17.97
C ALA A 213 -23.54 -11.52 -19.32
N LEU A 214 -22.36 -12.10 -19.58
CA LEU A 214 -22.06 -12.85 -20.80
C LEU A 214 -22.83 -14.18 -20.94
N ARG A 215 -23.42 -14.71 -19.86
CA ARG A 215 -24.16 -15.98 -19.92
C ARG A 215 -25.36 -15.89 -20.87
N LEU A 216 -26.11 -14.79 -20.83
CA LEU A 216 -27.28 -14.59 -21.69
C LEU A 216 -26.92 -14.58 -23.20
N PRO A 217 -26.01 -13.71 -23.69
CA PRO A 217 -25.62 -13.72 -25.09
C PRO A 217 -24.91 -15.02 -25.49
N ALA A 218 -24.17 -15.68 -24.60
CA ALA A 218 -23.57 -16.99 -24.89
C ALA A 218 -24.62 -18.08 -25.13
N VAL A 219 -25.68 -18.14 -24.31
CA VAL A 219 -26.79 -19.08 -24.49
C VAL A 219 -27.55 -18.78 -25.79
N LEU A 220 -27.87 -17.51 -26.05
CA LEU A 220 -28.54 -17.08 -27.28
C LEU A 220 -27.71 -17.41 -28.53
N GLY A 221 -26.42 -17.05 -28.54
CA GLY A 221 -25.51 -17.33 -29.65
C GLY A 221 -25.35 -18.82 -29.92
N LYS A 222 -25.22 -19.64 -28.86
CA LYS A 222 -25.19 -21.11 -28.99
C LYS A 222 -26.51 -21.64 -29.55
N SER A 223 -27.66 -21.14 -29.10
CA SER A 223 -28.97 -21.57 -29.60
C SER A 223 -29.16 -21.25 -31.08
N GLN A 224 -28.75 -20.06 -31.52
CA GLN A 224 -28.80 -19.64 -32.92
C GLN A 224 -27.86 -20.48 -33.80
N SER A 225 -26.63 -20.73 -33.34
CA SER A 225 -25.67 -21.56 -34.06
C SER A 225 -26.16 -23.00 -34.23
N LEU A 226 -26.77 -23.58 -33.18
CA LEU A 226 -27.37 -24.91 -33.27
C LEU A 226 -28.58 -24.91 -34.23
N PHE A 227 -29.45 -23.91 -34.15
CA PHE A 227 -30.60 -23.82 -35.05
C PHE A 227 -30.17 -23.82 -36.54
N HIS A 228 -29.14 -23.05 -36.89
CA HIS A 228 -28.60 -23.01 -38.26
C HIS A 228 -27.87 -24.29 -38.70
N LEU A 229 -27.42 -25.12 -37.77
CA LEU A 229 -26.74 -26.39 -38.07
C LEU A 229 -27.74 -27.54 -38.33
N TYR A 230 -28.95 -27.45 -37.76
CA TYR A 230 -29.97 -28.52 -37.84
C TYR A 230 -31.09 -28.23 -38.85
N PHE A 231 -31.28 -26.99 -39.28
CA PHE A 231 -32.28 -26.56 -40.26
C PHE A 231 -31.64 -25.71 -41.37
#